data_AF-A0A8E2JRZ5-F1
#
_entry.id   AF-A0A8E2JRZ5-F1
#
_cell.length_a   1.000
_cell.length_b   1.000
_cell.length_c   1.000
_cell.angle_alpha   90.00
_cell.angle_beta   90.00
_cell.angle_gamma   90.00
#
_symmetry.space_group_name_H-M   'P 1'
#
loop_
_entity.id
_entity.type
_entity.pdbx_description
1 polymer ?
#
loop_
_entity_poly.entity_id
_entity_poly.type
_entity_poly.pdbx_seq_one_letter_code
_entity_poly.pdbx_strand_id
1 'polypeptide(L)'
;MVGLGPRKPPSRKGSMADVPKDLADQINRLEELFTVPKEKLKQITDHFVSELTKGLTVEGGSIPMNPTWCMGFPTGYETGTFLALDMGGTNLRVCEITLPEEKGEFDIIQSKYRMPEELKTGTAQELWDYVADCLQQFIEYHHEGEKLDQIPLGFTFSYPVTQDYINHGVLQRWTKGFDIDGVEGKDVVPPFEAALAERGVPIKLTALVNDTTGTLIASAYTDDQVKIGCIFGTGCNAAYMEDCGSIPKLAHMNLDPKLPMAINCEWGAFDNEHKVLPRTPYDIIIDKESPRPGQQAFEKMIAGLYLGEIFRLVLVDLHGNPDVCIFEGQDIGKLKKAYSLDASFLAAIEE
;
A
#
# COMPACT_ATOMS: atom_id res chain seq x y z
N MET A 1 24.78 26.56 14.67
CA MET A 1 23.91 27.16 13.63
C MET A 1 22.48 26.84 14.02
N VAL A 2 21.75 27.83 14.55
CA VAL A 2 20.31 27.68 14.77
C VAL A 2 19.69 27.86 13.39
N GLY A 3 19.05 26.82 12.84
CA GLY A 3 18.39 26.86 11.53
C GLY A 3 17.23 27.87 11.47
N LEU A 4 16.36 27.76 10.46
CA LEU A 4 15.24 28.67 10.14
C LEU A 4 14.12 28.79 11.22
N GLY A 5 14.40 28.41 12.48
CA GLY A 5 13.43 28.41 13.57
C GLY A 5 12.43 27.25 13.45
N PRO A 6 11.50 27.11 14.42
CA PRO A 6 10.57 25.99 14.49
C PRO A 6 9.34 26.13 13.59
N ARG A 7 9.18 27.25 12.87
CA ARG A 7 8.03 27.51 11.99
C ARG A 7 8.35 27.05 10.58
N LYS A 8 7.37 26.45 9.89
CA LYS A 8 7.49 26.13 8.47
C LYS A 8 7.84 27.42 7.69
N PRO A 9 8.94 27.45 6.92
CA PRO A 9 9.29 28.60 6.11
C PRO A 9 8.15 28.95 5.15
N PRO A 10 7.93 30.24 4.83
CA PRO A 10 7.01 30.60 3.77
C PRO A 10 7.53 30.06 2.44
N SER A 11 6.62 29.60 1.58
CA SER A 11 6.96 29.19 0.21
C SER A 11 7.73 30.29 -0.50
N ARG A 12 8.78 29.91 -1.24
CA ARG A 12 9.58 30.85 -2.04
C ARG A 12 8.66 31.57 -3.04
N LYS A 13 8.91 32.85 -3.30
CA LYS A 13 8.12 33.67 -4.26
C LYS A 13 8.11 33.15 -5.71
N GLY A 14 8.96 32.18 -6.07
CA GLY A 14 8.91 31.49 -7.37
C GLY A 14 9.10 32.37 -8.63
N SER A 15 9.88 33.47 -8.56
CA SER A 15 10.10 34.31 -9.75
C SER A 15 10.82 33.55 -10.87
N MET A 16 10.28 33.62 -12.08
CA MET A 16 10.83 33.05 -13.32
C MET A 16 11.62 34.07 -14.15
N ALA A 17 11.82 35.28 -13.64
CA ALA A 17 12.39 36.40 -14.40
C ALA A 17 13.82 36.14 -14.93
N ASP A 18 14.61 35.33 -14.20
CA ASP A 18 16.01 35.03 -14.55
C ASP A 18 16.16 33.70 -15.30
N VAL A 19 15.05 33.02 -15.64
CA VAL A 19 15.09 31.73 -16.32
C VAL A 19 15.39 31.94 -17.81
N PRO A 20 16.43 31.28 -18.37
CA PRO A 20 16.72 31.32 -19.79
C PRO A 20 15.52 30.89 -20.65
N LYS A 21 15.41 31.47 -21.85
CA LYS A 21 14.22 31.27 -22.70
C LYS A 21 14.02 29.80 -23.08
N ASP A 22 15.09 29.10 -23.42
CA ASP A 22 15.08 27.66 -23.72
C ASP A 22 14.50 26.83 -22.56
N LEU A 23 14.92 27.13 -21.33
CA LEU A 23 14.37 26.49 -20.13
C LEU A 23 12.93 26.91 -19.84
N ALA A 24 12.58 28.17 -20.04
CA ALA A 24 11.20 28.64 -19.87
C ALA A 24 10.23 27.94 -20.85
N ASP A 25 10.63 27.77 -22.11
CA ASP A 25 9.84 27.05 -23.12
C ASP A 25 9.66 25.57 -22.73
N GLN A 26 10.70 24.93 -22.18
CA GLN A 26 10.57 23.56 -21.65
C GLN A 26 9.69 23.47 -20.41
N ILE A 27 9.74 24.46 -19.51
CA ILE A 27 8.89 24.49 -18.33
C ILE A 27 7.42 24.58 -18.74
N ASN A 28 7.08 25.48 -19.68
CA ASN A 28 5.71 25.57 -20.22
C ASN A 28 5.26 24.24 -20.84
N ARG A 29 6.13 23.57 -21.61
CA ARG A 29 5.84 22.24 -22.17
C ARG A 29 5.55 21.21 -21.07
N LEU A 30 6.35 21.18 -20.01
CA LEU A 30 6.19 20.24 -18.90
C LEU A 30 4.93 20.56 -18.09
N GLU A 31 4.60 21.84 -17.89
CA GLU A 31 3.34 22.26 -17.28
C GLU A 31 2.14 21.76 -18.11
N GLU A 32 2.15 21.94 -19.43
CA GLU A 32 1.10 21.42 -20.31
C GLU A 32 0.99 19.88 -20.25
N LEU A 33 2.13 19.19 -20.16
CA LEU A 33 2.20 17.74 -20.16
C LEU A 33 1.70 17.11 -18.84
N PHE A 34 2.03 17.71 -17.70
CA PHE A 34 1.73 17.16 -16.37
C PHE A 34 0.50 17.79 -15.69
N THR A 35 0.01 18.94 -16.17
CA THR A 35 -1.25 19.51 -15.65
C THR A 35 -2.42 18.64 -16.06
N VAL A 36 -3.23 18.22 -15.08
CA VAL A 36 -4.47 17.50 -15.33
C VAL A 36 -5.66 18.45 -15.21
N PRO A 37 -6.32 18.84 -16.32
CA PRO A 37 -7.47 19.75 -16.26
C PRO A 37 -8.64 19.15 -15.49
N LYS A 38 -9.50 20.01 -14.95
CA LYS A 38 -10.69 19.60 -14.18
C LYS A 38 -11.61 18.67 -14.98
N GLU A 39 -11.79 18.93 -16.27
CA GLU A 39 -12.62 18.13 -17.16
C GLU A 39 -12.03 16.72 -17.32
N LYS A 40 -10.70 16.61 -17.37
CA LYS A 40 -10.00 15.33 -17.44
C LYS A 40 -10.12 14.56 -16.12
N LEU A 41 -10.02 15.23 -14.97
CA LEU A 41 -10.24 14.61 -13.66
C LEU A 41 -11.65 14.02 -13.54
N LYS A 42 -12.68 14.71 -14.04
CA LYS A 42 -14.05 14.17 -14.08
C LYS A 42 -14.14 12.92 -14.94
N GLN A 43 -13.58 12.94 -16.15
CA GLN A 43 -13.55 11.75 -17.02
C GLN A 43 -12.87 10.56 -16.35
N ILE A 44 -11.74 10.79 -15.68
CA ILE A 44 -11.02 9.75 -14.93
C ILE A 44 -11.91 9.22 -13.81
N THR A 45 -12.54 10.11 -13.03
CA THR A 45 -13.41 9.72 -11.90
C THR A 45 -14.61 8.91 -12.37
N ASP A 46 -15.30 9.34 -13.41
CA ASP A 46 -16.46 8.63 -13.96
C ASP A 46 -16.08 7.22 -14.45
N HIS A 47 -14.93 7.11 -15.13
CA HIS A 47 -14.41 5.80 -15.55
C HIS A 47 -13.95 4.95 -14.37
N PHE A 48 -13.35 5.56 -13.34
CA PHE A 48 -12.92 4.88 -12.12
C PHE A 48 -14.11 4.24 -11.41
N VAL A 49 -15.19 4.98 -11.20
CA VAL A 49 -16.44 4.47 -10.59
C VAL A 49 -17.01 3.31 -11.42
N SER A 50 -16.98 3.41 -12.74
CA SER A 50 -17.40 2.31 -13.63
C SER A 50 -16.54 1.06 -13.47
N GLU A 51 -15.22 1.18 -13.39
CA GLU A 51 -14.32 0.03 -13.22
C GLU A 51 -14.38 -0.57 -11.80
N LEU A 52 -14.65 0.23 -10.76
CA LEU A 52 -14.96 -0.28 -9.42
C LEU A 52 -16.23 -1.13 -9.44
N THR A 53 -17.31 -0.61 -10.03
CA THR A 53 -18.58 -1.33 -10.17
C THR A 53 -18.38 -2.64 -10.93
N LYS A 54 -17.59 -2.60 -12.02
CA LYS A 54 -17.24 -3.77 -12.81
C LYS A 54 -16.42 -4.80 -12.02
N GLY A 55 -15.48 -4.37 -11.18
CA GLY A 55 -14.69 -5.26 -10.31
C GLY A 55 -15.53 -6.05 -9.30
N LEU A 56 -16.73 -5.57 -8.96
CA LEU A 56 -17.69 -6.26 -8.08
C LEU A 56 -18.56 -7.29 -8.83
N THR A 57 -18.60 -7.29 -10.17
CA THR A 57 -19.39 -8.26 -10.93
C THR A 57 -18.72 -9.63 -11.01
N VAL A 58 -19.45 -10.64 -11.50
CA VAL A 58 -18.94 -12.02 -11.66
C VAL A 58 -17.85 -12.08 -12.73
N GLU A 59 -18.00 -11.31 -13.81
CA GLU A 59 -17.01 -11.20 -14.89
C GLU A 59 -15.73 -10.49 -14.42
N GLY A 60 -15.87 -9.59 -13.45
CA GLY A 60 -14.78 -8.80 -12.90
C GLY A 60 -14.27 -7.72 -13.86
N GLY A 61 -13.20 -7.05 -13.44
CA GLY A 61 -12.53 -6.00 -14.18
C GLY A 61 -11.04 -5.94 -13.87
N SER A 62 -10.38 -4.88 -14.36
CA SER A 62 -8.96 -4.65 -14.08
C SER A 62 -8.72 -4.30 -12.61
N ILE A 63 -9.71 -3.69 -11.93
CA ILE A 63 -9.69 -3.49 -10.48
C ILE A 63 -10.27 -4.73 -9.77
N PRO A 64 -9.51 -5.41 -8.90
CA PRO A 64 -9.96 -6.66 -8.27
C PRO A 64 -11.18 -6.55 -7.34
N MET A 65 -11.29 -5.47 -6.55
CA MET A 65 -12.39 -5.23 -5.60
C MET A 65 -12.62 -6.41 -4.63
N ASN A 66 -11.58 -6.87 -3.94
CA ASN A 66 -11.57 -8.08 -3.14
C ASN A 66 -12.44 -7.94 -1.86
N PRO A 67 -13.45 -8.81 -1.66
CA PRO A 67 -14.16 -8.89 -0.39
C PRO A 67 -13.23 -9.37 0.73
N THR A 68 -13.25 -8.69 1.86
CA THR A 68 -12.29 -8.92 2.96
C THR A 68 -12.88 -9.72 4.12
N TRP A 69 -14.19 -9.96 4.09
CA TRP A 69 -14.97 -10.60 5.17
C TRP A 69 -15.01 -9.82 6.49
N CYS A 70 -14.59 -8.56 6.49
CA CYS A 70 -14.90 -7.61 7.56
C CYS A 70 -16.29 -7.00 7.30
N MET A 71 -17.30 -7.46 8.04
CA MET A 71 -18.72 -7.19 7.73
C MET A 71 -19.35 -6.04 8.52
N GLY A 72 -18.55 -5.06 8.96
CA GLY A 72 -19.07 -3.94 9.72
C GLY A 72 -17.99 -2.95 10.14
N PHE A 73 -18.43 -1.74 10.48
CA PHE A 73 -17.58 -0.77 11.15
C PHE A 73 -17.51 -1.07 12.64
N PRO A 74 -16.37 -0.76 13.29
CA PRO A 74 -16.30 -0.75 14.73
C PRO A 74 -17.22 0.33 15.30
N THR A 75 -17.67 0.12 16.52
CA THR A 75 -18.50 1.05 17.29
C THR A 75 -17.66 2.04 18.10
N GLY A 76 -16.38 1.73 18.30
CA GLY A 76 -15.48 2.42 19.22
C GLY A 76 -15.61 1.94 20.66
N TYR A 77 -16.53 1.01 20.96
CA TYR A 77 -16.76 0.46 22.31
C TYR A 77 -16.23 -0.97 22.46
N GLU A 78 -15.53 -1.48 21.45
CA GLU A 78 -14.84 -2.76 21.54
C GLU A 78 -13.81 -2.71 22.68
N THR A 79 -13.74 -3.77 23.49
CA THR A 79 -12.81 -3.87 24.62
C THR A 79 -12.00 -5.15 24.54
N GLY A 80 -10.80 -5.15 25.14
CA GLY A 80 -9.97 -6.33 25.30
C GLY A 80 -8.57 -6.17 24.74
N THR A 81 -7.79 -7.25 24.80
CA THR A 81 -6.39 -7.28 24.37
C THR A 81 -6.26 -8.14 23.11
N PHE A 82 -5.62 -7.56 22.08
CA PHE A 82 -5.46 -8.16 20.76
C PHE A 82 -4.04 -7.99 20.28
N LEU A 83 -3.55 -8.95 19.51
CA LEU A 83 -2.30 -8.79 18.78
C LEU A 83 -2.57 -8.36 17.34
N ALA A 84 -1.67 -7.54 16.81
CA ALA A 84 -1.56 -7.29 15.38
C ALA A 84 -0.14 -7.64 14.90
N LEU A 85 -0.07 -8.42 13.83
CA LEU A 85 1.17 -8.73 13.12
C LEU A 85 1.16 -7.99 11.78
N ASP A 86 2.17 -7.19 11.51
CA ASP A 86 2.36 -6.50 10.24
C ASP A 86 3.67 -6.97 9.59
N MET A 87 3.55 -7.70 8.48
CA MET A 87 4.69 -8.22 7.73
C MET A 87 4.98 -7.37 6.50
N GLY A 88 5.89 -6.42 6.67
CA GLY A 88 6.42 -5.59 5.59
C GLY A 88 7.57 -6.23 4.82
N GLY A 89 8.08 -5.50 3.83
CA GLY A 89 9.23 -5.90 2.99
C GLY A 89 10.59 -5.90 3.69
N THR A 90 10.70 -5.24 4.83
CA THR A 90 11.98 -4.97 5.51
C THR A 90 11.91 -5.25 7.01
N ASN A 91 10.74 -5.05 7.61
CA ASN A 91 10.53 -5.25 9.03
C ASN A 91 9.21 -5.99 9.24
N LEU A 92 9.21 -6.85 10.24
CA LEU A 92 8.04 -7.40 10.88
C LEU A 92 7.73 -6.54 12.11
N ARG A 93 6.47 -6.22 12.34
CA ARG A 93 6.03 -5.51 13.54
C ARG A 93 5.00 -6.34 14.27
N VAL A 94 5.22 -6.54 15.56
CA VAL A 94 4.24 -7.12 16.47
C VAL A 94 3.74 -6.00 17.38
N CYS A 95 2.43 -5.83 17.46
CA CYS A 95 1.78 -4.91 18.36
C CYS A 95 0.82 -5.69 19.25
N GLU A 96 0.80 -5.41 20.54
CA GLU A 96 -0.34 -5.70 21.40
C GLU A 96 -1.12 -4.41 21.59
N ILE A 97 -2.43 -4.50 21.34
CA ILE A 97 -3.38 -3.41 21.42
C ILE A 97 -4.35 -3.74 22.53
N THR A 98 -4.43 -2.86 23.52
CA THR A 98 -5.45 -2.91 24.57
C THR A 98 -6.51 -1.86 24.30
N LEU A 99 -7.76 -2.31 24.15
CA LEU A 99 -8.92 -1.45 23.98
C LEU A 99 -9.63 -1.32 25.36
N PRO A 100 -9.55 -0.14 26.01
CA PRO A 100 -10.23 0.12 27.29
C PRO A 100 -11.75 0.35 27.08
N GLU A 101 -12.49 0.55 28.18
CA GLU A 101 -13.93 0.86 28.11
C GLU A 101 -14.22 2.26 27.52
N GLU A 102 -13.22 3.14 27.46
CA GLU A 102 -13.36 4.49 26.91
C GLU A 102 -13.45 4.46 25.38
N LYS A 103 -14.49 5.11 24.83
CA LYS A 103 -14.82 5.03 23.41
C LYS A 103 -13.67 5.53 22.54
N GLY A 104 -13.18 4.68 21.64
CA GLY A 104 -12.18 5.06 20.63
C GLY A 104 -10.77 5.22 21.18
N GLU A 105 -10.55 4.97 22.47
CA GLU A 105 -9.21 4.97 23.08
C GLU A 105 -8.54 3.60 22.86
N PHE A 106 -7.22 3.59 22.86
CA PHE A 106 -6.41 2.37 22.78
C PHE A 106 -4.99 2.60 23.29
N ASP A 107 -4.39 1.56 23.85
CA ASP A 107 -2.97 1.53 24.20
C ASP A 107 -2.22 0.53 23.32
N ILE A 108 -0.99 0.85 22.94
CA ILE A 108 -0.14 -0.02 22.09
C ILE A 108 1.22 -0.22 22.73
N ILE A 109 1.60 -1.49 22.88
CA ILE A 109 3.00 -1.90 23.01
C ILE A 109 3.43 -2.56 21.69
N GLN A 110 4.65 -2.28 21.22
CA GLN A 110 5.12 -2.81 19.94
C GLN A 110 6.61 -3.17 19.96
N SER A 111 6.96 -4.19 19.17
CA SER A 111 8.33 -4.55 18.85
C SER A 111 8.50 -4.62 17.33
N LYS A 112 9.69 -4.24 16.86
CA LYS A 112 10.07 -4.32 15.45
C LYS A 112 11.21 -5.30 15.29
N TYR A 113 11.06 -6.22 14.36
CA TYR A 113 12.04 -7.24 14.03
C TYR A 113 12.46 -7.01 12.58
N ARG A 114 13.78 -6.94 12.34
CA ARG A 114 14.30 -6.77 11.00
C ARG A 114 14.22 -8.09 10.26
N MET A 115 13.51 -8.11 9.13
CA MET A 115 13.45 -9.28 8.26
C MET A 115 14.86 -9.54 7.67
N PRO A 116 15.46 -10.72 7.89
CA PRO A 116 16.66 -11.13 7.18
C PRO A 116 16.41 -11.13 5.67
N GLU A 117 17.36 -10.64 4.88
CA GLU A 117 17.20 -10.58 3.41
C GLU A 117 17.15 -11.98 2.80
N GLU A 118 17.84 -12.94 3.41
CA GLU A 118 17.91 -14.34 2.99
C GLU A 118 16.53 -15.03 3.06
N LEU A 119 15.64 -14.59 3.96
CA LEU A 119 14.29 -15.14 4.06
C LEU A 119 13.43 -14.82 2.83
N LYS A 120 13.72 -13.74 2.10
CA LYS A 120 12.93 -13.34 0.92
C LYS A 120 13.02 -14.36 -0.21
N THR A 121 14.11 -15.13 -0.26
CA THR A 121 14.35 -16.18 -1.25
C THR A 121 14.60 -17.54 -0.56
N GLY A 122 14.19 -17.66 0.70
CA GLY A 122 14.32 -18.88 1.49
C GLY A 122 13.19 -19.86 1.22
N THR A 123 12.96 -20.75 2.18
CA THR A 123 11.84 -21.69 2.16
C THR A 123 10.63 -21.14 2.91
N ALA A 124 9.44 -21.66 2.59
CA ALA A 124 8.21 -21.31 3.31
C ALA A 124 8.33 -21.60 4.82
N GLN A 125 8.96 -22.71 5.18
CA GLN A 125 9.15 -23.10 6.58
C GLN A 125 10.01 -22.07 7.34
N GLU A 126 11.14 -21.66 6.77
CA GLU A 126 12.03 -20.66 7.39
C GLU A 126 11.32 -19.32 7.61
N LEU A 127 10.44 -18.90 6.67
CA LEU A 127 9.63 -17.69 6.85
C LEU A 127 8.69 -17.83 8.06
N TRP A 128 7.87 -18.89 8.10
CA TRP A 128 6.87 -19.05 9.15
C TRP A 128 7.49 -19.30 10.51
N ASP A 129 8.61 -20.03 10.56
CA ASP A 129 9.39 -20.23 11.77
C ASP A 129 9.91 -18.90 12.31
N TYR A 130 10.51 -18.06 11.45
CA TYR A 130 11.00 -16.76 11.87
C TYR A 130 9.89 -15.85 12.40
N VAL A 131 8.73 -15.83 11.73
CA VAL A 131 7.57 -15.03 12.18
C VAL A 131 7.07 -15.54 13.54
N ALA A 132 6.99 -16.86 13.71
CA ALA A 132 6.57 -17.47 14.97
C ALA A 132 7.58 -17.25 16.10
N ASP A 133 8.90 -17.28 15.82
CA ASP A 133 9.96 -16.90 16.77
C ASP A 133 9.81 -15.46 17.24
N CYS A 134 9.50 -14.52 16.32
CA CYS A 134 9.29 -13.12 16.68
C CYS A 134 8.08 -12.94 17.60
N LEU A 135 6.97 -13.64 17.34
CA LEU A 135 5.78 -13.62 18.18
C LEU A 135 6.04 -14.25 19.55
N GLN A 136 6.75 -15.38 19.60
CA GLN A 136 7.18 -16.01 20.84
C GLN A 136 8.03 -15.04 21.67
N GLN A 137 9.06 -14.44 21.07
CA GLN A 137 9.94 -13.48 21.73
C GLN A 137 9.17 -12.27 22.26
N PHE A 138 8.17 -11.79 21.51
CA PHE A 138 7.31 -10.70 21.95
C PHE A 138 6.55 -11.07 23.24
N ILE A 139 5.90 -12.24 23.24
CA ILE A 139 5.13 -12.72 24.39
C ILE A 139 6.02 -12.95 25.60
N GLU A 140 7.16 -13.62 25.42
CA GLU A 140 8.11 -13.89 26.51
C GLU A 140 8.66 -12.61 27.13
N TYR A 141 8.89 -11.56 26.32
CA TYR A 141 9.44 -10.29 26.81
C TYR A 141 8.42 -9.44 27.56
N HIS A 142 7.18 -9.37 27.08
CA HIS A 142 6.15 -8.49 27.66
C HIS A 142 5.27 -9.15 28.72
N HIS A 143 5.19 -10.49 28.74
CA HIS A 143 4.34 -11.27 29.66
C HIS A 143 5.12 -12.34 30.44
N GLU A 144 6.38 -12.07 30.78
CA GLU A 144 7.23 -13.03 31.50
C GLU A 144 6.58 -13.49 32.82
N GLY A 145 6.37 -14.81 32.95
CA GLY A 145 5.79 -15.41 34.16
C GLY A 145 4.26 -15.29 34.26
N GLU A 146 3.60 -14.71 33.27
CA GLU A 146 2.15 -14.65 33.20
C GLU A 146 1.56 -15.91 32.56
N LYS A 147 0.39 -16.33 33.04
CA LYS A 147 -0.38 -17.38 32.39
C LYS A 147 -1.41 -16.72 31.49
N LEU A 148 -1.12 -16.70 30.19
CA LEU A 148 -2.01 -16.13 29.18
C LEU A 148 -3.01 -17.16 28.68
N ASP A 149 -4.25 -16.73 28.48
CA ASP A 149 -5.19 -17.41 27.60
C ASP A 149 -4.83 -17.14 26.13
N GLN A 150 -5.50 -17.79 25.18
CA GLN A 150 -5.24 -17.53 23.76
C GLN A 150 -5.57 -16.08 23.39
N ILE A 151 -4.57 -15.31 22.99
CA ILE A 151 -4.72 -13.93 22.53
C ILE A 151 -5.11 -13.93 21.04
N PRO A 152 -6.20 -13.26 20.65
CA PRO A 152 -6.57 -13.12 19.24
C PRO A 152 -5.53 -12.30 18.46
N LEU A 153 -5.16 -12.78 17.27
CA LEU A 153 -4.22 -12.12 16.37
C LEU A 153 -4.91 -11.72 15.05
N GLY A 154 -4.81 -10.44 14.70
CA GLY A 154 -5.00 -9.96 13.33
C GLY A 154 -3.65 -9.94 12.60
N PHE A 155 -3.55 -10.65 11.48
CA PHE A 155 -2.35 -10.65 10.64
C PHE A 155 -2.57 -9.78 9.41
N THR A 156 -1.97 -8.59 9.44
CA THR A 156 -1.81 -7.71 8.30
C THR A 156 -0.77 -8.30 7.33
N PHE A 157 -1.28 -8.99 6.32
CA PHE A 157 -0.49 -9.64 5.28
C PHE A 157 -0.66 -8.86 3.97
N SER A 158 0.15 -7.83 3.80
CA SER A 158 0.04 -6.86 2.69
C SER A 158 0.63 -7.38 1.37
N TYR A 159 0.13 -8.53 0.94
CA TYR A 159 0.38 -9.15 -0.36
C TYR A 159 -0.97 -9.47 -1.02
N PRO A 160 -1.03 -9.58 -2.35
CA PRO A 160 -2.26 -9.95 -3.04
C PRO A 160 -2.76 -11.32 -2.56
N VAL A 161 -3.91 -11.35 -1.90
CA VAL A 161 -4.56 -12.57 -1.38
C VAL A 161 -6.01 -12.65 -1.87
N THR A 162 -6.48 -13.87 -2.07
CA THR A 162 -7.92 -14.17 -2.20
C THR A 162 -8.39 -14.87 -0.95
N GLN A 163 -9.55 -14.46 -0.44
CA GLN A 163 -10.09 -14.95 0.82
C GLN A 163 -11.51 -15.44 0.62
N ASP A 164 -11.82 -16.64 1.11
CA ASP A 164 -13.19 -17.16 1.20
C ASP A 164 -13.84 -16.84 2.57
N TYR A 165 -13.02 -16.47 3.56
CA TYR A 165 -13.42 -16.04 4.90
C TYR A 165 -12.28 -15.26 5.57
N ILE A 166 -12.56 -14.56 6.67
CA ILE A 166 -11.65 -13.56 7.26
C ILE A 166 -10.31 -14.14 7.75
N ASN A 167 -10.29 -15.39 8.22
CA ASN A 167 -9.09 -16.08 8.72
C ASN A 167 -8.54 -17.09 7.71
N HIS A 168 -8.59 -16.77 6.43
CA HIS A 168 -7.97 -17.54 5.34
C HIS A 168 -7.41 -16.59 4.30
N GLY A 169 -6.32 -16.97 3.64
CA GLY A 169 -5.84 -16.22 2.49
C GLY A 169 -4.90 -17.02 1.62
N VAL A 170 -5.35 -17.26 0.39
CA VAL A 170 -4.52 -17.85 -0.65
C VAL A 170 -3.66 -16.75 -1.26
N LEU A 171 -2.34 -16.83 -1.05
CA LEU A 171 -1.39 -15.92 -1.67
C LEU A 171 -1.49 -16.06 -3.18
N GLN A 172 -1.81 -14.97 -3.88
CA GLN A 172 -1.89 -14.99 -5.33
C GLN A 172 -0.50 -14.93 -5.96
N ARG A 173 0.35 -14.06 -5.41
CA ARG A 173 1.71 -13.83 -5.88
C ARG A 173 2.51 -13.04 -4.86
N TRP A 174 3.82 -13.27 -4.80
CA TRP A 174 4.73 -12.44 -4.06
C TRP A 174 4.91 -11.07 -4.73
N THR A 175 5.21 -10.09 -3.87
CA THR A 175 5.59 -8.72 -4.23
C THR A 175 6.69 -8.26 -3.25
N LYS A 176 7.15 -7.01 -3.34
CA LYS A 176 8.10 -6.41 -2.38
C LYS A 176 9.44 -7.17 -2.25
N GLY A 177 9.84 -7.89 -3.32
CA GLY A 177 11.11 -8.62 -3.40
C GLY A 177 11.10 -10.02 -2.77
N PHE A 178 9.95 -10.51 -2.31
CA PHE A 178 9.79 -11.92 -1.93
C PHE A 178 9.68 -12.81 -3.17
N ASP A 179 10.27 -14.00 -3.07
CA ASP A 179 10.28 -15.05 -4.08
C ASP A 179 10.49 -16.40 -3.38
N ILE A 180 9.49 -16.83 -2.61
CA ILE A 180 9.53 -18.06 -1.82
C ILE A 180 8.69 -19.13 -2.51
N ASP A 181 9.37 -20.19 -2.96
CA ASP A 181 8.76 -21.31 -3.63
C ASP A 181 7.70 -22.01 -2.77
N GLY A 182 6.58 -22.34 -3.41
CA GLY A 182 5.55 -23.19 -2.82
C GLY A 182 4.61 -22.50 -1.83
N VAL A 183 4.61 -21.16 -1.73
CA VAL A 183 3.60 -20.38 -0.99
C VAL A 183 2.52 -19.81 -1.92
N GLU A 184 2.89 -19.35 -3.12
CA GLU A 184 1.93 -18.86 -4.11
C GLU A 184 0.91 -19.96 -4.48
N GLY A 185 -0.36 -19.57 -4.60
CA GLY A 185 -1.49 -20.45 -4.86
C GLY A 185 -1.94 -21.29 -3.65
N LYS A 186 -1.38 -21.06 -2.45
CA LYS A 186 -1.75 -21.78 -1.22
C LYS A 186 -2.21 -20.84 -0.11
N ASP A 187 -3.04 -21.37 0.78
CA ASP A 187 -3.44 -20.70 2.01
C ASP A 187 -2.23 -20.56 2.95
N VAL A 188 -1.97 -19.33 3.38
CA VAL A 188 -0.84 -18.99 4.26
C VAL A 188 -1.14 -19.24 5.73
N VAL A 189 -2.43 -19.38 6.09
CA VAL A 189 -2.86 -19.53 7.49
C VAL A 189 -2.42 -20.87 8.11
N PRO A 190 -2.65 -22.05 7.49
CA PRO A 190 -2.27 -23.32 8.08
C PRO A 190 -0.78 -23.48 8.40
N PRO A 191 0.18 -23.15 7.51
CA PRO A 191 1.60 -23.28 7.87
C PRO A 191 2.04 -22.26 8.93
N PHE A 192 1.42 -21.07 8.96
CA PHE A 192 1.64 -20.09 10.03
C PHE A 192 1.15 -20.59 11.39
N GLU A 193 -0.09 -21.12 11.47
CA GLU A 193 -0.64 -21.68 12.71
C GLU A 193 0.14 -22.91 13.19
N ALA A 194 0.65 -23.74 12.27
CA ALA A 194 1.52 -24.86 12.61
C ALA A 194 2.82 -24.41 13.29
N ALA A 195 3.47 -23.36 12.76
CA ALA A 195 4.69 -22.80 13.34
C ALA A 195 4.46 -22.18 14.74
N LEU A 196 3.28 -21.58 14.98
CA LEU A 196 2.88 -21.11 16.31
C LEU A 196 2.65 -22.26 17.29
N ALA A 197 1.95 -23.31 16.83
CA ALA A 197 1.63 -24.47 17.65
C ALA A 197 2.89 -25.24 18.09
N GLU A 198 3.89 -25.34 17.22
CA GLU A 198 5.18 -25.97 17.54
C GLU A 198 5.92 -25.27 18.70
N ARG A 199 5.79 -23.96 18.79
CA ARG A 199 6.38 -23.13 19.86
C ARG A 199 5.49 -23.01 21.10
N GLY A 200 4.26 -23.50 21.06
CA GLY A 200 3.30 -23.40 22.15
C GLY A 200 2.89 -21.96 22.48
N VAL A 201 2.97 -21.05 21.51
CA VAL A 201 2.61 -19.63 21.73
C VAL A 201 1.09 -19.53 21.90
N PRO A 202 0.57 -18.84 22.96
CA PRO A 202 -0.86 -18.76 23.23
C PRO A 202 -1.55 -17.73 22.32
N ILE A 203 -1.47 -17.94 21.01
CA ILE A 203 -2.02 -17.04 20.00
C ILE A 203 -3.00 -17.80 19.12
N LYS A 204 -4.09 -17.13 18.75
CA LYS A 204 -5.06 -17.64 17.77
C LYS A 204 -5.23 -16.63 16.65
N LEU A 205 -4.94 -17.04 15.40
CA LEU A 205 -5.23 -16.19 14.26
C LEU A 205 -6.75 -16.06 14.09
N THR A 206 -7.26 -14.83 14.15
CA THR A 206 -8.69 -14.53 13.99
C THR A 206 -9.00 -13.78 12.71
N ALA A 207 -8.01 -13.10 12.12
CA ALA A 207 -8.18 -12.41 10.87
C ALA A 207 -6.85 -12.34 10.10
N LEU A 208 -6.91 -12.55 8.79
CA LEU A 208 -5.88 -12.18 7.84
C LEU A 208 -6.42 -10.98 7.05
N VAL A 209 -5.72 -9.85 7.07
CA VAL A 209 -6.20 -8.59 6.47
C VAL A 209 -5.14 -7.94 5.59
N ASN A 210 -5.60 -7.18 4.61
CA ASN A 210 -4.74 -6.23 3.91
C ASN A 210 -4.54 -4.96 4.76
N ASP A 211 -3.36 -4.33 4.67
CA ASP A 211 -3.04 -3.07 5.37
C ASP A 211 -4.06 -1.96 5.18
N THR A 212 -4.63 -1.86 3.99
CA THR A 212 -5.59 -0.81 3.63
C THR A 212 -6.95 -1.05 4.30
N THR A 213 -7.34 -2.32 4.45
CA THR A 213 -8.53 -2.70 5.23
C THR A 213 -8.29 -2.45 6.73
N GLY A 214 -7.11 -2.81 7.24
CA GLY A 214 -6.70 -2.47 8.60
C GLY A 214 -6.73 -0.96 8.85
N THR A 215 -6.26 -0.16 7.90
CA THR A 215 -6.29 1.31 7.95
C THR A 215 -7.72 1.84 8.03
N LEU A 216 -8.63 1.34 7.18
CA LEU A 216 -10.05 1.71 7.21
C LEU A 216 -10.66 1.45 8.60
N ILE A 217 -10.49 0.24 9.12
CA ILE A 217 -11.13 -0.21 10.36
C ILE A 217 -10.51 0.47 11.58
N ALA A 218 -9.18 0.55 11.66
CA ALA A 218 -8.49 1.21 12.77
C ALA A 218 -8.81 2.71 12.84
N SER A 219 -8.89 3.41 11.69
CA SER A 219 -9.32 4.82 11.68
C SER A 219 -10.80 4.98 12.04
N ALA A 220 -11.66 4.07 11.58
CA ALA A 220 -13.09 4.12 11.92
C ALA A 220 -13.38 3.84 13.40
N TYR A 221 -12.49 3.13 14.09
CA TYR A 221 -12.60 2.90 15.54
C TYR A 221 -12.47 4.20 16.34
N THR A 222 -11.61 5.12 15.91
CA THR A 222 -11.41 6.42 16.58
C THR A 222 -12.27 7.55 16.01
N ASP A 223 -12.70 7.46 14.75
CA ASP A 223 -13.51 8.47 14.07
C ASP A 223 -14.62 7.82 13.22
N ASP A 224 -15.88 7.96 13.65
CA ASP A 224 -17.05 7.38 12.97
C ASP A 224 -17.41 8.05 11.63
N GLN A 225 -16.75 9.15 11.28
CA GLN A 225 -16.90 9.82 9.99
C GLN A 225 -16.07 9.17 8.89
N VAL A 226 -15.11 8.30 9.24
CA VAL A 226 -14.29 7.59 8.25
C VAL A 226 -15.17 6.77 7.31
N LYS A 227 -14.88 6.88 6.01
CA LYS A 227 -15.55 6.12 4.94
C LYS A 227 -14.60 5.36 4.03
N ILE A 228 -13.34 5.79 3.94
CA ILE A 228 -12.33 5.23 3.06
C ILE A 228 -10.99 5.24 3.79
N GLY A 229 -10.29 4.10 3.79
CA GLY A 229 -8.88 4.01 4.13
C GLY A 229 -8.06 4.02 2.85
N CYS A 230 -7.02 4.86 2.79
CA CYS A 230 -6.13 4.96 1.63
C CYS A 230 -4.68 4.80 2.05
N ILE A 231 -3.90 4.09 1.24
CA ILE A 231 -2.45 4.00 1.36
C ILE A 231 -1.82 4.77 0.21
N PHE A 232 -0.95 5.72 0.53
CA PHE A 232 -0.08 6.43 -0.41
C PHE A 232 1.36 6.30 0.07
N GLY A 233 2.12 5.38 -0.53
CA GLY A 233 3.50 5.09 -0.13
C GLY A 233 4.30 4.55 -1.32
N THR A 234 5.07 3.48 -1.10
CA THR A 234 5.76 2.77 -2.19
C THR A 234 4.78 2.28 -3.27
N GLY A 235 3.61 1.82 -2.84
CA GLY A 235 2.45 1.53 -3.70
C GLY A 235 1.27 2.43 -3.33
N CYS A 236 0.11 2.16 -3.95
CA CYS A 236 -1.13 2.84 -3.59
C CYS A 236 -2.31 1.87 -3.54
N ASN A 237 -3.19 2.07 -2.57
CA ASN A 237 -4.40 1.26 -2.45
C ASN A 237 -5.52 2.00 -1.71
N ALA A 238 -6.76 1.53 -1.84
CA ALA A 238 -7.89 1.98 -1.03
C ALA A 238 -8.77 0.81 -0.58
N ALA A 239 -9.44 1.03 0.55
CA ALA A 239 -10.49 0.17 1.06
C ALA A 239 -11.67 1.02 1.55
N TYR A 240 -12.87 0.51 1.34
CA TYR A 240 -14.12 1.15 1.78
C TYR A 240 -15.15 0.09 2.17
N MET A 241 -16.27 0.51 2.77
CA MET A 241 -17.38 -0.38 3.11
C MET A 241 -18.46 -0.35 2.02
N GLU A 242 -18.82 -1.52 1.50
CA GLU A 242 -19.88 -1.72 0.52
C GLU A 242 -21.03 -2.54 1.11
N ASP A 243 -22.23 -2.43 0.54
CA ASP A 243 -23.35 -3.30 0.89
C ASP A 243 -23.27 -4.61 0.10
N CYS A 244 -23.48 -5.76 0.74
CA CYS A 244 -23.42 -7.07 0.07
C CYS A 244 -24.35 -7.19 -1.14
N GLY A 245 -25.48 -6.45 -1.15
CA GLY A 245 -26.39 -6.37 -2.30
C GLY A 245 -25.79 -5.72 -3.55
N SER A 246 -24.73 -4.93 -3.39
CA SER A 246 -23.96 -4.29 -4.46
C SER A 246 -22.78 -5.14 -4.94
N ILE A 247 -22.64 -6.39 -4.46
CA ILE A 247 -21.52 -7.28 -4.79
C ILE A 247 -22.02 -8.52 -5.56
N PRO A 248 -22.35 -8.42 -6.87
CA PRO A 248 -22.90 -9.54 -7.62
C PRO A 248 -22.04 -10.82 -7.59
N LYS A 249 -20.71 -10.71 -7.51
CA LYS A 249 -19.83 -11.89 -7.41
C LYS A 249 -20.04 -12.73 -6.14
N LEU A 250 -20.65 -12.16 -5.10
CA LEU A 250 -21.03 -12.87 -3.87
C LEU A 250 -22.52 -13.25 -3.82
N ALA A 251 -23.32 -13.00 -4.87
CA ALA A 251 -24.75 -13.26 -4.85
C ALA A 251 -25.10 -14.72 -4.52
N HIS A 252 -24.26 -15.68 -4.91
CA HIS A 252 -24.43 -17.10 -4.62
C HIS A 252 -24.37 -17.45 -3.13
N MET A 253 -23.80 -16.57 -2.29
CA MET A 253 -23.69 -16.76 -0.84
C MET A 253 -24.99 -16.44 -0.09
N ASN A 254 -25.99 -15.82 -0.74
CA ASN A 254 -27.28 -15.45 -0.15
C ASN A 254 -27.15 -14.65 1.17
N LEU A 255 -26.18 -13.72 1.25
CA LEU A 255 -26.02 -12.80 2.37
C LEU A 255 -27.16 -11.76 2.39
N ASP A 256 -27.43 -11.15 3.56
CA ASP A 256 -28.36 -10.02 3.64
C ASP A 256 -27.86 -8.88 2.73
N PRO A 257 -28.67 -8.38 1.78
CA PRO A 257 -28.27 -7.31 0.88
C PRO A 257 -27.77 -6.03 1.57
N LYS A 258 -28.18 -5.77 2.82
CA LYS A 258 -27.74 -4.61 3.62
C LYS A 258 -26.55 -4.90 4.54
N LEU A 259 -26.05 -6.13 4.54
CA LEU A 259 -24.89 -6.49 5.34
C LEU A 259 -23.66 -5.73 4.80
N PRO A 260 -22.93 -4.99 5.65
CA PRO A 260 -21.71 -4.34 5.21
C PRO A 260 -20.65 -5.38 4.83
N MET A 261 -19.75 -5.00 3.92
CA MET A 261 -18.57 -5.76 3.55
C MET A 261 -17.46 -4.77 3.20
N ALA A 262 -16.35 -4.79 3.94
CA ALA A 262 -15.20 -4.00 3.55
C ALA A 262 -14.59 -4.61 2.28
N ILE A 263 -14.30 -3.75 1.32
CA ILE A 263 -13.68 -4.08 0.04
C ILE A 263 -12.25 -3.54 0.05
N ASN A 264 -11.29 -4.42 -0.23
CA ASN A 264 -9.95 -4.02 -0.63
C ASN A 264 -9.94 -3.83 -2.14
N CYS A 265 -9.81 -2.59 -2.62
CA CYS A 265 -9.94 -2.30 -4.04
C CYS A 265 -8.80 -2.90 -4.87
N GLU A 266 -7.57 -2.91 -4.36
CA GLU A 266 -6.35 -3.15 -5.15
C GLU A 266 -6.30 -2.24 -6.39
N TRP A 267 -6.59 -0.95 -6.19
CA TRP A 267 -6.90 0.00 -7.27
C TRP A 267 -5.71 0.41 -8.13
N GLY A 268 -4.50 -0.07 -7.82
CA GLY A 268 -3.29 0.23 -8.58
C GLY A 268 -3.39 -0.25 -10.03
N ALA A 269 -4.21 -1.27 -10.27
CA ALA A 269 -4.50 -1.83 -11.59
C ALA A 269 -5.56 -1.05 -12.40
N PHE A 270 -6.11 0.05 -11.87
CA PHE A 270 -7.04 0.89 -12.62
C PHE A 270 -6.42 1.37 -13.94
N ASP A 271 -7.21 1.25 -15.02
CA ASP A 271 -6.88 1.71 -16.37
C ASP A 271 -5.60 1.08 -16.97
N ASN A 272 -5.34 -0.21 -16.69
CA ASN A 272 -4.32 -0.99 -17.40
C ASN A 272 -4.57 -1.06 -18.93
N GLU A 273 -5.80 -0.79 -19.37
CA GLU A 273 -6.18 -0.65 -20.77
C GLU A 273 -5.79 0.71 -21.38
N HIS A 274 -5.33 1.65 -20.55
CA HIS A 274 -4.85 3.00 -20.91
C HIS A 274 -5.88 3.85 -21.67
N LYS A 275 -7.12 3.89 -21.17
CA LYS A 275 -8.23 4.62 -21.79
C LYS A 275 -8.32 6.07 -21.36
N VAL A 276 -8.09 6.36 -20.08
CA VAL A 276 -8.41 7.68 -19.49
C VAL A 276 -7.26 8.34 -18.76
N LEU A 277 -6.26 7.60 -18.27
CA LEU A 277 -5.12 8.19 -17.59
C LEU A 277 -4.27 9.01 -18.58
N PRO A 278 -3.84 10.24 -18.22
CA PRO A 278 -3.07 11.12 -19.08
C PRO A 278 -1.59 10.69 -19.07
N ARG A 279 -1.29 9.48 -19.55
CA ARG A 279 0.06 8.93 -19.56
C ARG A 279 0.98 9.76 -20.44
N THR A 280 2.09 10.20 -19.88
CA THR A 280 3.17 10.90 -20.57
C THR A 280 4.13 9.89 -21.23
N PRO A 281 5.02 10.33 -22.13
CA PRO A 281 6.10 9.47 -22.65
C PRO A 281 6.97 8.86 -21.53
N TYR A 282 7.13 9.56 -20.40
CA TYR A 282 7.90 9.08 -19.26
C TYR A 282 7.19 7.93 -18.54
N ASP A 283 5.86 8.02 -18.36
CA ASP A 283 5.05 6.93 -17.80
C ASP A 283 5.07 5.68 -18.69
N ILE A 284 5.20 5.87 -20.01
CA ILE A 284 5.33 4.78 -20.99
C ILE A 284 6.69 4.07 -20.83
N ILE A 285 7.77 4.83 -20.63
CA ILE A 285 9.11 4.27 -20.37
C ILE A 285 9.11 3.48 -19.06
N ILE A 286 8.62 4.08 -17.96
CA ILE A 286 8.55 3.42 -16.65
C ILE A 286 7.79 2.10 -16.73
N ASP A 287 6.63 2.10 -17.37
CA ASP A 287 5.82 0.91 -17.52
C ASP A 287 6.54 -0.19 -18.33
N LYS A 288 7.13 0.17 -19.47
CA LYS A 288 7.85 -0.75 -20.35
C LYS A 288 9.08 -1.37 -19.68
N GLU A 289 9.79 -0.60 -18.85
CA GLU A 289 11.01 -1.04 -18.16
C GLU A 289 10.71 -1.65 -16.78
N SER A 290 9.47 -1.58 -16.31
CA SER A 290 9.07 -2.21 -15.05
C SER A 290 9.11 -3.75 -15.14
N PRO A 291 9.17 -4.46 -13.99
CA PRO A 291 9.11 -5.93 -13.98
C PRO A 291 7.83 -6.51 -14.60
N ARG A 292 6.75 -5.73 -14.68
CA ARG A 292 5.46 -6.14 -15.24
C ARG A 292 4.88 -5.03 -16.12
N PRO A 293 5.31 -4.97 -17.39
CA PRO A 293 4.76 -4.01 -18.36
C PRO A 293 3.25 -4.23 -18.58
N GLY A 294 2.50 -3.12 -18.65
CA GLY A 294 1.05 -3.11 -18.84
C GLY A 294 0.22 -3.46 -17.59
N GLN A 295 0.85 -3.60 -16.42
CA GLN A 295 0.16 -3.77 -15.13
C GLN A 295 0.39 -2.57 -14.22
N GLN A 296 -0.49 -2.38 -13.23
CA GLN A 296 -0.38 -1.34 -12.22
C GLN A 296 -0.32 0.09 -12.81
N ALA A 297 -1.10 0.36 -13.86
CA ALA A 297 -1.04 1.63 -14.60
C ALA A 297 -1.33 2.84 -13.69
N PHE A 298 -2.36 2.78 -12.86
CA PHE A 298 -2.67 3.85 -11.93
C PHE A 298 -1.59 4.02 -10.86
N GLU A 299 -1.13 2.93 -10.27
CA GLU A 299 -0.07 2.97 -9.24
C GLU A 299 1.23 3.59 -9.77
N LYS A 300 1.63 3.25 -11.00
CA LYS A 300 2.80 3.83 -11.66
C LYS A 300 2.75 5.35 -11.82
N MET A 301 1.55 5.93 -11.84
CA MET A 301 1.35 7.37 -11.99
C MET A 301 1.24 8.14 -10.66
N ILE A 302 0.98 7.46 -9.53
CA ILE A 302 0.69 8.15 -8.26
C ILE A 302 1.55 7.69 -7.08
N ALA A 303 2.10 6.47 -7.12
CA ALA A 303 2.83 5.93 -5.99
C ALA A 303 4.24 6.52 -5.89
N GLY A 304 4.71 6.69 -4.66
CA GLY A 304 6.01 7.33 -4.37
C GLY A 304 7.21 6.59 -4.95
N LEU A 305 7.10 5.30 -5.28
CA LEU A 305 8.16 4.56 -5.98
C LEU A 305 8.52 5.17 -7.34
N TYR A 306 7.54 5.77 -8.04
CA TYR A 306 7.71 6.19 -9.43
C TYR A 306 7.87 7.70 -9.60
N LEU A 307 7.48 8.51 -8.62
CA LEU A 307 7.56 9.98 -8.72
C LEU A 307 9.00 10.47 -8.97
N GLY A 308 9.97 9.94 -8.22
CA GLY A 308 11.39 10.26 -8.43
C GLY A 308 11.92 9.80 -9.79
N GLU A 309 11.41 8.68 -10.30
CA GLU A 309 11.80 8.14 -11.60
C GLU A 309 11.24 8.96 -12.77
N ILE A 310 9.99 9.45 -12.67
CA ILE A 310 9.42 10.40 -13.65
C ILE A 310 10.31 11.64 -13.73
N PHE A 311 10.65 12.22 -12.57
CA PHE A 311 11.51 13.38 -12.51
C PHE A 311 12.91 13.12 -13.07
N ARG A 312 13.51 11.97 -12.75
CA ARG A 312 14.80 11.55 -13.31
C ARG A 312 14.75 11.46 -14.83
N LEU A 313 13.72 10.84 -15.40
CA LEU A 313 13.55 10.69 -16.84
C LEU A 313 13.38 12.06 -17.53
N VAL A 314 12.62 12.98 -16.93
CA VAL A 314 12.51 14.36 -17.42
C VAL A 314 13.88 15.04 -17.46
N LEU A 315 14.67 14.95 -16.39
CA LEU A 315 16.01 15.56 -16.37
C LEU A 315 16.96 14.96 -17.41
N VAL A 316 16.90 13.63 -17.62
CA VAL A 316 17.70 12.95 -18.66
C VAL A 316 17.26 13.38 -20.06
N ASP A 317 15.95 13.52 -20.29
CA ASP A 317 15.38 14.01 -21.56
C ASP A 317 15.82 15.46 -21.84
N LEU A 318 15.69 16.36 -20.85
CA LEU A 318 16.11 17.75 -20.99
C LEU A 318 17.61 17.88 -21.27
N HIS A 319 18.47 17.11 -20.58
CA HIS A 319 19.92 17.14 -20.86
C HIS A 319 20.28 16.53 -22.22
N GLY A 320 19.49 15.56 -22.70
CA GLY A 320 19.66 14.96 -24.01
C GLY A 320 19.19 15.85 -25.17
N ASN A 321 18.43 16.92 -24.87
CA ASN A 321 17.92 17.85 -25.86
C ASN A 321 18.99 18.89 -26.24
N PRO A 322 19.45 18.93 -27.50
CA PRO A 322 20.51 19.86 -27.93
C PRO A 322 20.08 21.34 -27.88
N ASP A 323 18.78 21.62 -27.81
CA ASP A 323 18.23 22.98 -27.74
C ASP A 323 18.06 23.50 -26.30
N VAL A 324 18.48 22.72 -25.29
CA VAL A 324 18.27 23.03 -23.86
C VAL A 324 19.59 22.99 -23.11
N CYS A 325 19.97 24.10 -22.49
CA CYS A 325 21.24 24.22 -21.76
C CYS A 325 21.09 23.82 -20.28
N ILE A 326 20.84 22.52 -20.01
CA ILE A 326 20.81 21.97 -18.64
C ILE A 326 21.97 20.99 -18.41
N PHE A 327 22.65 21.13 -17.27
CA PHE A 327 23.81 20.32 -16.88
C PHE A 327 24.94 20.30 -17.95
N GLU A 328 25.16 21.42 -18.63
CA GLU A 328 26.20 21.52 -19.66
C GLU A 328 27.58 21.17 -19.10
N GLY A 329 28.29 20.29 -19.81
CA GLY A 329 29.62 19.80 -19.42
C GLY A 329 29.65 18.87 -18.20
N GLN A 330 28.51 18.48 -17.64
CA GLN A 330 28.44 17.53 -16.52
C GLN A 330 28.35 16.07 -17.01
N ASP A 331 28.96 15.15 -16.27
CA ASP A 331 28.73 13.72 -16.44
C ASP A 331 27.45 13.30 -15.69
N ILE A 332 26.39 13.02 -16.46
CA ILE A 332 25.11 12.56 -15.93
C ILE A 332 25.01 11.03 -15.78
N GLY A 333 26.13 10.30 -15.81
CA GLY A 333 26.14 8.83 -15.72
C GLY A 333 25.39 8.27 -14.51
N LYS A 334 25.45 8.96 -13.36
CA LYS A 334 24.68 8.58 -12.16
C LYS A 334 23.17 8.78 -12.33
N LEU A 335 22.77 9.87 -13.00
CA LEU A 335 21.37 10.20 -13.28
C LEU A 335 20.74 9.27 -14.33
N LYS A 336 21.56 8.65 -15.19
CA LYS A 336 21.11 7.65 -16.16
C LYS A 336 20.74 6.30 -15.52
N LYS A 337 21.13 6.06 -14.27
CA LYS A 337 20.77 4.83 -13.55
C LYS A 337 19.29 4.90 -13.15
N ALA A 338 18.47 3.96 -13.62
CA ALA A 338 17.06 3.88 -13.24
C ALA A 338 16.88 3.82 -11.71
N TYR A 339 15.84 4.48 -11.21
CA TYR A 339 15.49 4.61 -9.80
C TYR A 339 16.63 5.18 -8.93
N SER A 340 17.54 5.97 -9.51
CA SER A 340 18.59 6.67 -8.75
C SER A 340 18.04 7.82 -7.90
N LEU A 341 16.85 8.32 -8.24
CA LEU A 341 16.11 9.33 -7.49
C LEU A 341 14.82 8.70 -6.98
N ASP A 342 14.58 8.79 -5.68
CA ASP A 342 13.33 8.38 -5.05
C ASP A 342 12.46 9.62 -4.74
N ALA A 343 11.24 9.39 -4.21
CA ALA A 343 10.35 10.49 -3.84
C ALA A 343 10.89 11.40 -2.73
N SER A 344 11.87 10.97 -1.92
CA SER A 344 12.48 11.84 -0.91
C SER A 344 13.26 12.99 -1.53
N PHE A 345 13.82 12.77 -2.74
CA PHE A 345 14.48 13.83 -3.50
C PHE A 345 13.50 14.95 -3.88
N LEU A 346 12.27 14.60 -4.28
CA LEU A 346 11.23 15.57 -4.60
C LEU A 346 10.73 16.30 -3.36
N ALA A 347 10.50 15.57 -2.26
CA ALA A 347 10.13 16.17 -0.98
C ALA A 347 11.19 17.21 -0.54
N ALA A 348 12.47 16.89 -0.68
CA ALA A 348 13.56 17.80 -0.36
C ALA A 348 13.66 19.03 -1.29
N ILE A 349 13.12 18.98 -2.51
CA ILE A 349 13.01 20.16 -3.40
C ILE A 349 11.89 21.10 -2.92
N GLU A 350 10.82 20.54 -2.36
CA GLU A 350 9.64 21.29 -1.91
C GLU A 350 9.75 21.86 -0.48
N GLU A 351 10.66 21.32 0.34
CA GLU A 351 11.05 21.85 1.66
C GLU A 351 11.75 23.22 1.59
#